data_AF-A0A8D8G5G4-F1
#
_entry.id   AF-A0A8D8G5G4-F1
#
_cell.length_a   1.000
_cell.length_b   1.000
_cell.length_c   1.000
_cell.angle_alpha   90.00
_cell.angle_beta   90.00
_cell.angle_gamma   90.00
#
_symmetry.space_group_name_H-M   'P 1'
#
loop_
_entity.id
_entity.type
_entity.pdbx_description
1 polymer ?
#
loop_
_entity_poly.entity_id
_entity_poly.type
_entity_poly.pdbx_seq_one_letter_code
_entity_poly.pdbx_strand_id
1 'polypeptide(L)'
;MITTRKVFSLLLIFTVLAIGNSLDCTVCLSGTSWDDCTKNAQVKTCTLAGVNAAHAEMVEYNPNLVQGTAQDEFACFEFQANLKNPGPNELPVTFSRDCTFKKVDFCKGWLERVEVVKCETSGSGGLTAMGALVVAGFLAVYSRL
;
A
#
# COMPACT_ATOMS: atom_id res chain seq x y z
N MET A 1 -10.81 32.53 56.84
CA MET A 1 -10.20 31.40 56.13
C MET A 1 -11.01 31.15 54.86
N ILE A 2 -10.51 31.64 53.72
CA ILE A 2 -11.14 31.49 52.40
C ILE A 2 -10.34 30.42 51.67
N THR A 3 -10.90 29.23 51.55
CA THR A 3 -10.24 28.07 50.94
C THR A 3 -10.33 28.19 49.41
N THR A 4 -9.21 28.54 48.80
CA THR A 4 -8.94 28.56 47.36
C THR A 4 -9.14 27.16 46.73
N ARG A 5 -10.36 26.87 46.25
CA ARG A 5 -10.62 25.69 45.41
C ARG A 5 -10.24 25.99 43.95
N LYS A 6 -8.95 25.79 43.69
CA LYS A 6 -8.32 25.29 42.46
C LYS A 6 -9.20 25.37 41.19
N VAL A 7 -9.11 26.50 40.52
CA VAL A 7 -9.37 26.64 39.08
C VAL A 7 -8.21 25.95 38.35
N PHE A 8 -8.24 24.63 38.17
CA PHE A 8 -7.23 23.93 37.37
C PHE A 8 -7.76 22.55 36.94
N SER A 9 -8.36 22.49 35.75
CA SER A 9 -8.27 21.36 34.81
C SER A 9 -9.29 21.56 33.67
N LEU A 10 -9.01 22.56 32.83
CA LEU A 10 -9.52 22.61 31.46
C LEU A 10 -8.29 22.43 30.56
N LEU A 11 -7.69 21.25 30.63
CA LEU A 11 -6.61 20.83 29.73
C LEU A 11 -7.24 20.07 28.56
N LEU A 12 -7.52 20.85 27.52
CA LEU A 12 -7.45 20.51 26.11
C LEU A 12 -6.94 19.08 25.83
N ILE A 13 -7.85 18.18 25.50
CA ILE A 13 -7.54 17.02 24.66
C ILE A 13 -8.36 17.18 23.39
N PHE A 14 -7.91 18.09 22.51
CA PHE A 14 -8.20 17.98 21.09
C PHE A 14 -7.31 16.86 20.55
N THR A 15 -7.70 15.61 20.78
CA THR A 15 -7.21 14.52 19.94
C THR A 15 -7.85 14.74 18.58
N VAL A 16 -7.10 15.38 17.70
CA VAL A 16 -7.34 15.30 16.27
C VAL A 16 -7.23 13.82 15.93
N LEU A 17 -8.38 13.14 15.90
CA LEU A 17 -8.53 11.85 15.25
C LEU A 17 -8.28 12.11 13.77
N ALA A 18 -7.01 12.17 13.38
CA ALA A 18 -6.64 11.87 12.02
C ALA A 18 -7.02 10.40 11.84
N ILE A 19 -8.24 10.18 11.35
CA ILE A 19 -8.67 8.90 10.81
C ILE A 19 -7.90 8.77 9.49
N GLY A 20 -6.59 8.59 9.60
CA GLY A 20 -5.76 8.19 8.47
C GLY A 20 -6.24 6.81 8.09
N ASN A 21 -6.66 6.63 6.85
CA ASN A 21 -7.00 5.33 6.32
C ASN A 21 -5.73 4.47 6.37
N SER A 22 -5.50 3.71 7.45
CA SER A 22 -4.34 2.83 7.57
C SER A 22 -4.63 1.54 6.82
N LEU A 23 -3.90 1.31 5.72
CA LEU A 23 -3.95 0.07 4.96
C LEU A 23 -2.58 -0.60 5.08
N ASP A 24 -2.55 -1.88 5.45
CA ASP A 24 -1.34 -2.68 5.40
C ASP A 24 -1.30 -3.47 4.09
N CYS A 25 -0.20 -3.40 3.36
CA CYS A 25 0.01 -4.17 2.14
C CYS A 25 1.18 -5.14 2.31
N THR A 26 1.08 -6.30 1.67
CA THR A 26 2.25 -7.16 1.45
C THR A 26 3.09 -6.52 0.35
N VAL A 27 4.31 -6.10 0.67
CA VAL A 27 5.21 -5.44 -0.26
C VAL A 27 6.42 -6.30 -0.61
N CYS A 28 6.81 -6.29 -1.88
CA CYS A 28 8.02 -6.95 -2.37
C CYS A 28 8.45 -6.36 -3.71
N LEU A 29 9.72 -6.56 -4.06
CA LEU A 29 10.29 -6.21 -5.36
C LEU A 29 11.29 -7.31 -5.76
N SER A 30 11.20 -7.79 -6.99
CA SER A 30 12.16 -8.72 -7.57
C SER A 30 12.32 -8.47 -9.06
N GLY A 31 13.54 -8.65 -9.55
CA GLY A 31 13.84 -8.68 -10.98
C GLY A 31 13.81 -10.08 -11.61
N THR A 32 13.45 -11.11 -10.84
CA THR A 32 13.64 -12.51 -11.22
C THR A 32 12.33 -13.28 -11.34
N SER A 33 11.50 -13.30 -10.29
CA SER A 33 10.24 -14.06 -10.29
C SER A 33 9.28 -13.63 -9.18
N TRP A 34 8.02 -14.05 -9.29
CA TRP A 34 7.04 -13.93 -8.21
C TRP A 34 7.42 -14.72 -6.95
N ASP A 35 8.09 -15.85 -7.08
CA ASP A 35 8.55 -16.66 -5.95
C ASP A 35 9.62 -15.90 -5.15
N ASP A 36 10.57 -15.27 -5.85
CA ASP A 36 11.60 -14.46 -5.20
C ASP A 36 11.02 -13.20 -4.55
N CYS A 37 10.06 -12.53 -5.21
CA CYS A 37 9.31 -11.43 -4.61
C CYS A 37 8.60 -11.89 -3.33
N THR A 38 7.86 -12.99 -3.40
CA THR A 38 7.06 -13.52 -2.27
C THR A 38 7.94 -13.98 -1.12
N LYS A 39 9.10 -14.59 -1.40
CA LYS A 39 10.07 -15.01 -0.37
C LYS A 39 10.61 -13.84 0.45
N ASN A 40 10.76 -12.67 -0.17
CA ASN A 40 11.27 -11.45 0.46
C ASN A 40 10.14 -10.48 0.85
N ALA A 41 8.89 -10.94 0.81
CA ALA A 41 7.75 -10.08 1.09
C ALA A 41 7.63 -9.73 2.57
N GLN A 42 7.18 -8.51 2.83
CA GLN A 42 6.96 -7.99 4.17
C GLN A 42 5.64 -7.23 4.22
N VAL A 43 4.94 -7.28 5.34
CA VAL A 43 3.74 -6.46 5.53
C VAL A 43 4.20 -5.06 5.97
N LYS A 44 3.77 -4.03 5.25
CA LYS A 44 4.01 -2.62 5.62
C LYS A 44 2.72 -1.82 5.63
N THR A 45 2.60 -0.91 6.58
CA THR A 45 1.56 0.11 6.58
C THR A 45 1.84 1.15 5.51
N CYS A 46 0.88 1.38 4.64
CA CYS A 46 0.93 2.43 3.64
C CYS A 46 0.98 3.80 4.31
N THR A 47 1.91 4.64 3.85
CA THR A 47 2.07 6.01 4.35
C THR A 47 2.07 6.98 3.19
N LEU A 48 1.59 8.20 3.43
CA LEU A 48 1.60 9.26 2.42
C LEU A 48 3.00 9.48 1.85
N ALA A 49 4.01 9.59 2.73
CA ALA A 49 5.39 9.80 2.33
C ALA A 49 5.94 8.63 1.49
N GLY A 50 5.64 7.38 1.88
CA GLY A 50 6.09 6.20 1.15
C GLY A 50 5.50 6.11 -0.25
N VAL A 51 4.17 6.28 -0.39
CA VAL A 51 3.51 6.23 -1.69
C VAL A 51 3.96 7.39 -2.59
N ASN A 52 4.09 8.60 -2.04
CA ASN A 52 4.59 9.76 -2.78
C ASN A 52 6.02 9.57 -3.29
N ALA A 53 6.91 9.03 -2.46
CA ALA A 53 8.28 8.72 -2.87
C ALA A 53 8.30 7.67 -4.00
N ALA A 54 7.54 6.58 -3.86
CA ALA A 54 7.45 5.55 -4.88
C ALA A 54 6.88 6.10 -6.21
N HIS A 55 5.82 6.92 -6.16
CA HIS A 55 5.27 7.57 -7.35
C HIS A 55 6.28 8.51 -8.01
N ALA A 56 7.10 9.23 -7.24
CA ALA A 56 8.14 10.11 -7.76
C ALA A 56 9.26 9.33 -8.47
N GLU A 57 9.65 8.17 -7.96
CA GLU A 57 10.64 7.29 -8.60
C GLU A 57 10.12 6.69 -9.91
N MET A 58 8.80 6.45 -10.01
CA MET A 58 8.19 5.82 -11.18
C MET A 58 7.62 6.81 -12.21
N VAL A 59 7.60 8.11 -11.91
CA VAL A 59 6.92 9.13 -12.75
C VAL A 59 7.52 9.22 -14.16
N GLU A 60 8.82 8.90 -14.31
CA GLU A 60 9.47 8.86 -15.63
C GLU A 60 8.94 7.73 -16.53
N TYR A 61 8.38 6.68 -15.94
CA TYR A 61 7.79 5.54 -16.66
C TYR A 61 6.25 5.61 -16.73
N ASN A 62 5.62 6.30 -15.78
CA ASN A 62 4.18 6.51 -15.73
C ASN A 62 3.88 7.93 -15.21
N PRO A 63 3.75 8.92 -16.13
CA PRO A 63 3.47 10.31 -15.76
C PRO A 63 2.14 10.53 -15.05
N ASN A 64 1.23 9.54 -15.07
CA ASN A 64 -0.07 9.63 -14.40
C ASN A 64 0.00 9.29 -12.92
N LEU A 65 1.15 8.87 -12.40
CA LEU A 65 1.39 8.63 -10.98
C LEU A 65 1.50 9.96 -10.23
N VAL A 66 0.34 10.55 -9.93
CA VAL A 66 0.25 11.81 -9.21
C VAL A 66 0.57 11.64 -7.73
N GLN A 67 1.07 12.71 -7.12
CA GLN A 67 1.28 12.80 -5.68
C GLN A 67 -0.07 12.92 -4.96
N GLY A 68 -0.16 12.31 -3.77
CA GLY A 68 -1.33 12.37 -2.91
C GLY A 68 -1.22 13.40 -1.80
N THR A 69 -2.31 13.52 -1.04
CA THR A 69 -2.46 14.33 0.16
C THR A 69 -2.88 13.47 1.35
N ALA A 70 -2.89 14.04 2.56
CA ALA A 70 -3.25 13.32 3.79
C ALA A 70 -4.70 12.80 3.82
N GLN A 71 -5.55 13.22 2.89
CA GLN A 71 -6.96 12.81 2.79
C GLN A 71 -7.16 11.62 1.83
N ASP A 72 -6.15 11.27 1.05
CA ASP A 72 -6.28 10.20 0.07
C ASP A 72 -6.28 8.82 0.73
N GLU A 73 -7.13 7.94 0.22
CA GLU A 73 -7.16 6.52 0.59
C GLU A 73 -6.05 5.75 -0.13
N PHE A 74 -5.49 4.76 0.55
CA PHE A 74 -4.51 3.84 -0.04
C PHE A 74 -5.18 2.62 -0.70
N ALA A 75 -4.44 2.00 -1.59
CA ALA A 75 -4.72 0.70 -2.17
C ALA A 75 -3.40 -0.10 -2.27
N CYS A 76 -3.48 -1.42 -2.29
CA CYS A 76 -2.34 -2.28 -2.66
C CYS A 76 -2.36 -2.52 -4.17
N PHE A 77 -1.19 -2.70 -4.78
CA PHE A 77 -1.09 -3.21 -6.14
C PHE A 77 -0.23 -4.47 -6.21
N GLU A 78 -0.47 -5.28 -7.24
CA GLU A 78 0.44 -6.31 -7.73
C GLU A 78 0.77 -5.98 -9.19
N PHE A 79 2.06 -5.90 -9.52
CA PHE A 79 2.54 -5.40 -10.80
C PHE A 79 3.67 -6.28 -11.35
N GLN A 80 3.53 -6.65 -12.62
CA GLN A 80 4.56 -7.31 -13.40
C GLN A 80 4.73 -6.58 -14.73
N ALA A 81 5.96 -6.23 -15.08
CA ALA A 81 6.26 -5.62 -16.37
C ALA A 81 7.63 -6.02 -16.90
N ASN A 82 7.78 -5.90 -18.22
CA ASN A 82 9.05 -5.96 -18.91
C ASN A 82 9.44 -4.56 -19.40
N LEU A 83 10.70 -4.18 -19.24
CA LEU A 83 11.21 -2.91 -19.74
C LEU A 83 11.93 -3.13 -21.07
N LYS A 84 11.51 -2.39 -22.10
CA LYS A 84 12.18 -2.37 -23.40
C LYS A 84 13.42 -1.49 -23.31
N ASN A 85 14.54 -2.04 -23.79
CA ASN A 85 15.86 -1.38 -23.80
C ASN A 85 16.24 -0.83 -22.40
N PRO A 86 16.39 -1.70 -21.40
CA PRO A 86 16.77 -1.26 -20.06
C PRO A 86 18.17 -0.64 -20.07
N GLY A 87 18.33 0.47 -19.36
CA GLY A 87 19.59 1.09 -19.04
C GLY A 87 20.39 0.28 -18.02
N PRO A 88 21.64 0.69 -17.71
CA PRO A 88 22.56 -0.08 -16.89
C PRO A 88 22.10 -0.32 -15.44
N ASN A 89 21.19 0.51 -14.93
CA ASN A 89 20.64 0.41 -13.57
C ASN A 89 19.15 0.06 -13.53
N GLU A 90 18.53 -0.19 -14.69
CA GLU A 90 17.11 -0.51 -14.77
C GLU A 90 16.91 -2.03 -14.73
N LEU A 91 15.85 -2.49 -14.06
CA LEU A 91 15.47 -3.91 -14.08
C LEU A 91 14.77 -4.24 -15.41
N PRO A 92 15.26 -5.22 -16.19
CA PRO A 92 14.61 -5.63 -17.45
C PRO A 92 13.22 -6.23 -17.25
N VAL A 93 13.01 -6.89 -16.11
CA VAL A 93 11.74 -7.47 -15.69
C VAL A 93 11.52 -7.06 -14.24
N THR A 94 10.30 -6.72 -13.89
CA THR A 94 9.92 -6.33 -12.54
C THR A 94 8.71 -7.15 -12.09
N PHE A 95 8.80 -7.68 -10.88
CA PHE A 95 7.71 -8.27 -10.11
C PHE A 95 7.61 -7.48 -8.81
N SER A 96 6.49 -6.83 -8.56
CA SER A 96 6.34 -6.01 -7.36
C SER A 96 4.94 -6.05 -6.76
N ARG A 97 4.90 -5.89 -5.44
CA ARG A 97 3.69 -5.53 -4.71
C ARG A 97 4.02 -4.33 -3.85
N ASP A 98 3.16 -3.33 -3.83
CA ASP A 98 3.34 -2.17 -2.95
C ASP A 98 2.02 -1.40 -2.73
N CYS A 99 2.11 -0.28 -2.04
CA CYS A 99 1.04 0.68 -1.82
C CYS A 99 0.95 1.70 -2.97
N THR A 100 -0.28 2.13 -3.28
CA THR A 100 -0.60 3.28 -4.13
C THR A 100 -1.79 4.05 -3.54
N PHE A 101 -2.22 5.13 -4.19
CA PHE A 101 -3.46 5.82 -3.85
C PHE A 101 -4.63 5.21 -4.62
N LYS A 102 -5.77 5.01 -3.94
CA LYS A 102 -6.99 4.46 -4.54
C LYS A 102 -7.56 5.32 -5.67
N LYS A 103 -7.28 6.63 -5.66
CA LYS A 103 -7.68 7.56 -6.72
C LYS A 103 -6.85 7.41 -8.01
N VAL A 104 -5.71 6.72 -7.95
CA VAL A 104 -4.81 6.52 -9.07
C VAL A 104 -5.11 5.18 -9.72
N ASP A 105 -5.36 5.18 -11.03
CA ASP A 105 -5.43 3.95 -11.82
C ASP A 105 -4.00 3.48 -12.14
N PHE A 106 -3.36 2.85 -11.15
CA PHE A 106 -1.95 2.46 -11.20
C PHE A 106 -1.62 1.58 -12.42
N CYS A 107 -2.59 0.81 -12.91
CA CYS A 107 -2.39 -0.11 -14.04
C CYS A 107 -2.43 0.57 -15.41
N LYS A 108 -2.66 1.88 -15.48
CA LYS A 108 -2.70 2.66 -16.72
C LYS A 108 -1.69 3.79 -16.73
N GLY A 109 -1.42 4.33 -17.92
CA GLY A 109 -0.52 5.49 -18.10
C GLY A 109 0.96 5.15 -18.24
N TRP A 110 1.32 3.87 -18.16
CA TRP A 110 2.68 3.40 -18.44
C TRP A 110 3.10 3.72 -19.87
N LEU A 111 4.32 4.23 -20.03
CA LEU A 111 4.91 4.53 -21.34
C LEU A 111 5.10 3.26 -22.17
N GLU A 112 5.18 3.39 -23.50
CA GLU A 112 5.32 2.26 -24.43
C GLU A 112 6.55 1.38 -24.21
N ARG A 113 7.57 1.92 -23.52
CA ARG A 113 8.77 1.18 -23.13
C ARG A 113 8.53 0.23 -21.96
N VAL A 114 7.44 0.38 -21.22
CA VAL A 114 7.01 -0.52 -20.14
C VAL A 114 5.88 -1.41 -20.65
N GLU A 115 6.17 -2.68 -20.86
CA GLU A 115 5.18 -3.68 -21.21
C GLU A 115 4.59 -4.29 -19.94
N VAL A 116 3.39 -3.85 -19.58
CA VAL A 116 2.67 -4.38 -18.41
C VAL A 116 2.13 -5.78 -18.75
N VAL A 117 2.58 -6.78 -18.01
CA VAL A 117 2.20 -8.19 -18.18
C VAL A 117 1.05 -8.56 -17.24
N LYS A 118 1.14 -8.10 -15.98
CA LYS A 118 0.10 -8.28 -14.97
C LYS A 118 -0.01 -7.01 -14.16
N CYS A 119 -1.22 -6.53 -13.91
CA CYS A 119 -1.45 -5.45 -12.97
C CYS A 119 -2.82 -5.54 -12.35
N GLU A 120 -2.85 -5.50 -11.01
CA GLU A 120 -4.08 -5.54 -10.22
C GLU A 120 -3.96 -4.55 -9.06
N THR A 121 -5.07 -3.91 -8.69
CA THR A 121 -5.15 -3.03 -7.52
C THR A 121 -6.28 -3.46 -6.59
N SER A 122 -6.04 -3.51 -5.29
CA SER A 122 -7.06 -3.85 -4.28
C SER A 122 -7.12 -2.81 -3.16
N GLY A 123 -8.34 -2.44 -2.76
CA GLY A 123 -8.56 -1.59 -1.57
C GLY A 123 -8.44 -2.33 -0.23
N SER A 124 -8.17 -3.64 -0.25
CA SER A 124 -7.95 -4.49 0.93
C SER A 124 -6.49 -4.92 1.02
N GLY A 125 -6.01 -5.16 2.24
CA GLY A 125 -4.60 -5.45 2.57
C GLY A 125 -4.02 -6.78 2.09
N GLY A 126 -4.58 -7.34 1.02
CA GLY A 126 -4.06 -8.55 0.39
C GLY A 126 -4.77 -8.88 -0.92
N LEU A 127 -3.99 -9.01 -1.99
CA LEU A 127 -4.27 -9.95 -3.08
C LEU A 127 -3.78 -11.31 -2.56
N THR A 128 -4.70 -12.13 -2.09
CA THR A 128 -4.39 -13.26 -1.22
C THR A 128 -3.77 -14.43 -1.96
N ALA A 129 -2.64 -14.93 -1.45
CA ALA A 129 -2.32 -16.36 -1.47
C ALA A 129 -2.31 -17.00 -0.06
N MET A 130 -2.46 -16.25 1.05
CA MET A 130 -2.41 -16.83 2.41
C MET A 130 -3.44 -16.27 3.41
N GLY A 131 -4.62 -15.87 2.95
CA GLY A 131 -5.70 -15.33 3.82
C GLY A 131 -6.90 -16.24 4.07
N ALA A 132 -6.93 -17.46 3.51
CA ALA A 132 -8.14 -18.31 3.54
C ALA A 132 -8.30 -19.17 4.81
N LEU A 133 -7.37 -19.14 5.78
CA LEU A 133 -7.42 -20.08 6.92
C LEU A 133 -8.06 -19.56 8.21
N VAL A 134 -8.31 -18.25 8.37
CA VAL A 134 -8.80 -17.73 9.68
C VAL A 134 -10.33 -17.63 9.75
N VAL A 135 -11.03 -17.54 8.62
CA VAL A 135 -12.50 -17.39 8.62
C VAL A 135 -13.22 -18.75 8.75
N ALA A 136 -12.58 -19.86 8.39
CA ALA A 136 -13.16 -21.20 8.57
C ALA A 136 -13.17 -21.67 10.03
N GLY A 137 -12.31 -21.12 10.88
CA GLY A 137 -12.22 -21.50 12.31
C GLY A 137 -13.37 -20.96 13.17
N PHE A 138 -13.94 -19.80 12.82
CA PHE A 138 -15.00 -19.18 13.63
C PHE A 138 -16.40 -19.71 13.32
N LEU A 139 -16.65 -20.24 12.12
CA LEU A 139 -17.94 -20.86 11.77
C LEU A 139 -18.10 -22.28 12.30
N ALA A 140 -17.00 -22.97 12.64
CA ALA A 140 -17.05 -24.32 13.21
C ALA A 140 -17.41 -24.35 14.71
N VAL A 141 -17.29 -23.22 15.43
CA VAL A 141 -17.60 -23.15 16.87
C VAL A 141 -19.10 -22.88 17.13
N TYR A 142 -19.81 -22.26 16.19
CA TYR A 142 -21.23 -21.90 16.36
C TYR A 142 -22.25 -22.96 15.92
N SER A 143 -21.80 -24.12 15.45
CA SER A 143 -22.68 -25.25 15.08
C SER A 143 -22.66 -26.41 16.09
N ARG A 144 -22.03 -26.21 17.26
CA ARG A 144 -22.05 -27.14 18.40
C ARG A 144 -22.30 -26.44 19.74
N LEU A 145 -23.32 -25.58 19.79
CA LEU A 145 -24.03 -25.22 21.02
C LEU A 145 -25.52 -25.31 20.77
#